data_AF-A0A1H2T2L5-F1
#
_entry.id   AF-A0A1H2T2L5-F1
#
_cell.length_a   1.000
_cell.length_b   1.000
_cell.length_c   1.000
_cell.angle_alpha   90.00
_cell.angle_beta   90.00
_cell.angle_gamma   90.00
#
_symmetry.space_group_name_H-M   'P 1'
#
loop_
_entity.id
_entity.type
_entity.pdbx_description
1 polymer ?
#
loop_
_entity_poly.entity_id
_entity_poly.type
_entity_poly.pdbx_seq_one_letter_code
_entity_poly.pdbx_strand_id
1 'polypeptide(L)'
;MQLYLDDLRPTPEGFDRVYSYEEFVAYLERKGLPDFISFDHDLGEDLSGYDCAKYLVEYCLVHQLPLPNYQVHSQNPVGKENIERLLENFRSFEV
;
A
#
# COMPACT_ATOMS: atom_id res chain seq x y z
N MET A 1 6.27 9.66 8.16
CA MET A 1 4.79 9.56 8.04
C MET A 1 4.42 8.11 7.76
N GLN A 2 3.42 7.56 8.45
CA GLN A 2 3.00 6.16 8.32
C GLN A 2 1.57 6.09 7.79
N LEU A 3 1.32 5.24 6.79
CA LEU A 3 0.01 5.08 6.16
C LEU A 3 -0.58 3.70 6.46
N TYR A 4 -1.85 3.67 6.84
CA TYR A 4 -2.59 2.45 7.11
C TYR A 4 -3.77 2.36 6.14
N LEU A 5 -3.75 1.35 5.27
CA LEU A 5 -4.80 1.05 4.29
C LEU A 5 -5.63 -0.12 4.81
N ASP A 6 -6.85 0.16 5.29
CA ASP A 6 -7.77 -0.83 5.86
C ASP A 6 -9.17 -0.19 5.99
N ASP A 7 -10.22 -0.90 5.60
CA ASP A 7 -11.61 -0.44 5.62
C ASP A 7 -12.36 -0.78 6.92
N LEU A 8 -11.83 -1.70 7.73
CA LEU A 8 -12.55 -2.35 8.82
C LEU A 8 -11.91 -2.11 10.21
N ARG A 9 -10.58 -2.16 10.30
CA ARG A 9 -9.87 -2.19 11.59
C ARG A 9 -9.61 -0.78 12.15
N PRO A 10 -9.53 -0.62 13.48
CA PRO A 10 -9.13 0.65 14.10
C PRO A 10 -7.74 1.09 13.63
N THR A 11 -7.58 2.38 13.38
CA THR A 11 -6.28 2.96 13.00
C THR A 11 -5.32 2.98 14.20
N PRO A 12 -4.11 2.40 14.11
CA PRO A 12 -3.08 2.53 15.13
C PRO A 12 -2.66 3.99 15.34
N GLU A 13 -2.23 4.31 16.55
CA GLU A 13 -1.72 5.65 16.87
C GLU A 13 -0.51 6.00 16.00
N GLY A 14 -0.48 7.24 15.49
CA GLY A 14 0.61 7.74 14.66
C GLY A 14 0.55 7.32 13.17
N PHE A 15 -0.56 6.73 12.73
CA PHE A 15 -0.83 6.46 11.31
C PHE A 15 -1.88 7.42 10.74
N ASP A 16 -1.64 7.86 9.51
CA ASP A 16 -2.70 8.34 8.64
C ASP A 16 -3.48 7.14 8.08
N ARG A 17 -4.79 7.31 7.90
CA ARG A 17 -5.71 6.27 7.44
C ARG A 17 -6.25 6.60 6.05
N VAL A 18 -6.34 5.57 5.21
CA VAL A 18 -7.15 5.53 3.99
C VAL A 18 -7.98 4.25 3.95
N TYR A 19 -9.19 4.34 3.43
CA TYR A 19 -10.18 3.24 3.45
C TYR A 19 -10.34 2.55 2.09
N SER A 20 -9.98 3.20 0.99
CA SER A 20 -10.17 2.67 -0.37
C SER A 20 -8.97 2.95 -1.28
N TYR A 21 -9.01 2.37 -2.48
CA TYR A 21 -8.05 2.65 -3.54
C TYR A 21 -8.02 4.14 -3.92
N GLU A 22 -9.18 4.77 -4.08
CA GLU A 22 -9.28 6.19 -4.46
C GLU A 22 -8.65 7.09 -3.41
N GLU A 23 -8.86 6.77 -2.12
CA GLU A 23 -8.21 7.49 -1.03
C GLU A 23 -6.70 7.25 -0.99
N PHE A 24 -6.25 6.03 -1.27
CA PHE A 24 -4.82 5.71 -1.34
C PHE A 24 -4.12 6.50 -2.46
N VAL A 25 -4.70 6.54 -3.66
CA VAL A 25 -4.22 7.35 -4.79
C VAL A 25 -4.21 8.82 -4.41
N ALA A 26 -5.34 9.35 -3.92
CA ALA A 26 -5.44 10.75 -3.53
C ALA A 26 -4.46 11.12 -2.40
N TYR A 27 -4.15 10.18 -1.51
CA TYR A 27 -3.15 10.37 -0.47
C TYR A 27 -1.75 10.56 -1.07
N LEU A 28 -1.31 9.64 -1.94
CA LEU A 28 0.02 9.71 -2.56
C LEU A 28 0.17 10.97 -3.40
N GLU A 29 -0.84 11.33 -4.19
CA GLU A 29 -0.82 12.55 -5.02
C GLU A 29 -0.76 13.85 -4.20
N ARG A 30 -1.37 13.87 -2.99
CA ARG A 30 -1.45 15.09 -2.17
C ARG A 30 -0.35 15.21 -1.13
N LYS A 31 0.07 14.10 -0.55
CA LYS A 31 1.02 14.04 0.57
C LYS A 31 2.37 13.45 0.19
N GLY A 32 2.48 12.84 -0.99
CA GLY A 32 3.66 12.13 -1.44
C GLY A 32 3.79 10.74 -0.78
N LEU A 33 4.94 10.13 -1.05
CA LEU A 33 5.27 8.80 -0.57
C LEU A 33 5.50 8.80 0.96
N PRO A 34 4.77 8.01 1.74
CA PRO A 34 5.04 7.85 3.18
C PRO A 34 6.28 6.99 3.43
N ASP A 35 6.86 7.07 4.63
CA ASP A 35 8.04 6.27 5.01
C ASP A 35 7.69 4.78 5.24
N PHE A 36 6.42 4.52 5.61
CA PHE A 36 5.91 3.19 5.90
C PHE A 36 4.44 3.03 5.48
N ILE A 37 4.10 1.88 4.91
CA ILE A 37 2.71 1.53 4.53
C ILE A 37 2.33 0.16 5.09
N SER A 38 1.17 0.08 5.72
CA SER A 38 0.61 -1.20 6.18
C SER A 38 -0.69 -1.50 5.42
N PHE A 39 -0.70 -2.61 4.67
CA PHE A 39 -1.74 -2.97 3.71
C PHE A 39 -2.71 -4.04 4.24
N ASP A 40 -4.01 -3.79 4.15
CA ASP A 40 -5.01 -4.85 4.04
C ASP A 40 -5.29 -5.13 2.57
N HIS A 41 -5.58 -6.38 2.24
CA HIS A 41 -5.95 -6.79 0.89
C HIS A 41 -7.44 -6.53 0.61
N ASP A 42 -8.31 -6.88 1.56
CA ASP A 42 -9.75 -6.78 1.36
C ASP A 42 -10.21 -5.36 1.74
N LEU A 43 -10.77 -4.62 0.78
CA LEU A 43 -11.23 -3.22 0.95
C LEU A 43 -12.70 -3.04 0.51
N GLY A 44 -13.52 -4.07 0.74
CA GLY A 44 -14.90 -4.14 0.25
C GLY A 44 -15.03 -4.79 -1.13
N GLU A 45 -15.95 -4.30 -1.96
CA GLU A 45 -16.36 -4.95 -3.23
C GLU A 45 -15.61 -4.44 -4.48
N ASP A 46 -14.87 -3.33 -4.38
CA ASP A 46 -14.22 -2.67 -5.51
C ASP A 46 -12.75 -3.13 -5.70
N LEU A 47 -11.81 -2.18 -5.68
CA LEU A 47 -10.39 -2.43 -5.85
C LEU A 47 -9.76 -2.86 -4.52
N SER A 48 -8.86 -3.83 -4.62
CA SER A 48 -8.21 -4.44 -3.46
C SER A 48 -6.95 -3.68 -3.03
N GLY A 49 -6.41 -4.02 -1.87
CA GLY A 49 -5.08 -3.58 -1.47
C GLY A 49 -3.97 -4.04 -2.42
N TYR A 50 -4.20 -5.10 -3.21
CA TYR A 50 -3.28 -5.50 -4.27
C TYR A 50 -3.24 -4.47 -5.40
N ASP A 51 -4.36 -3.83 -5.73
CA ASP A 51 -4.41 -2.77 -6.73
C ASP A 51 -3.75 -1.49 -6.22
N CYS A 52 -3.87 -1.20 -4.91
CA CYS A 52 -3.09 -0.14 -4.27
C CYS A 52 -1.58 -0.41 -4.35
N ALA A 53 -1.14 -1.65 -4.16
CA ALA A 53 0.27 -2.04 -4.27
C ALA A 53 0.80 -1.90 -5.72
N LYS A 54 0.00 -2.21 -6.75
CA LYS A 54 0.37 -1.94 -8.15
C LYS A 54 0.55 -0.45 -8.40
N TYR A 55 -0.42 0.35 -7.95
CA TYR A 55 -0.33 1.81 -8.10
C TYR A 55 0.89 2.37 -7.37
N LEU A 56 1.23 1.87 -6.18
CA LEU A 56 2.45 2.25 -5.48
C LEU A 56 3.71 2.00 -6.31
N VAL A 57 3.82 0.83 -6.96
CA VAL A 57 4.95 0.51 -7.84
C VAL A 57 5.02 1.49 -9.02
N GLU A 58 3.90 1.76 -9.68
CA GLU A 58 3.82 2.72 -10.78
C GLU A 58 4.23 4.13 -10.32
N TYR A 59 3.73 4.56 -9.16
CA TYR A 59 4.07 5.84 -8.56
C TYR A 59 5.58 5.94 -8.27
N CYS A 60 6.16 4.93 -7.63
CA CYS A 60 7.61 4.86 -7.38
C CYS A 60 8.42 4.95 -8.69
N LEU A 61 8.02 4.23 -9.73
CA LEU A 61 8.68 4.24 -11.05
C LEU A 61 8.62 5.61 -11.73
N VAL A 62 7.43 6.23 -11.79
CA VAL A 62 7.21 7.53 -12.45
C VAL A 62 7.99 8.63 -11.75
N HIS A 63 8.04 8.59 -10.41
CA HIS A 63 8.70 9.61 -9.60
C HIS A 63 10.16 9.31 -9.28
N GLN A 64 10.71 8.17 -9.75
CA GLN A 64 12.07 7.72 -9.45
C GLN A 64 12.35 7.65 -7.93
N LEU A 65 11.36 7.16 -7.17
CA LEU A 65 11.43 7.02 -5.72
C LEU A 65 11.61 5.54 -5.33
N PRO A 66 12.43 5.25 -4.30
CA PRO A 66 12.59 3.89 -3.81
C PRO A 66 11.29 3.38 -3.17
N LEU A 67 11.11 2.06 -3.15
CA LEU A 67 9.97 1.47 -2.44
C LEU A 67 10.06 1.75 -0.93
N PRO A 68 8.99 2.29 -0.29
CA PRO A 68 8.98 2.54 1.15
C PRO A 68 8.98 1.23 1.94
N ASN A 69 9.23 1.31 3.24
CA ASN A 69 9.03 0.14 4.08
C ASN A 69 7.55 -0.24 4.14
N TYR A 70 7.25 -1.53 4.26
CA TYR A 70 5.87 -1.97 4.30
C TYR A 70 5.66 -3.22 5.14
N GLN A 71 4.39 -3.48 5.44
CA GLN A 71 3.92 -4.80 5.89
C GLN A 71 2.54 -5.08 5.30
N VAL A 72 2.16 -6.35 5.26
CA VAL A 72 0.81 -6.77 4.88
C VAL A 72 0.14 -7.44 6.07
N HIS A 73 -0.85 -6.75 6.63
CA HIS A 73 -1.58 -7.16 7.84
C HIS A 73 -2.92 -7.84 7.52
N SER A 74 -3.14 -8.16 6.24
CA SER A 74 -4.34 -8.86 5.79
C SER A 74 -4.43 -10.28 6.34
N GLN A 75 -5.67 -10.69 6.63
CA GLN A 75 -5.99 -12.08 6.96
C GLN A 75 -6.22 -12.95 5.72
N ASN A 76 -6.29 -12.36 4.52
CA ASN A 76 -6.36 -13.09 3.25
C ASN A 76 -4.95 -13.58 2.85
N PRO A 77 -4.63 -14.88 2.99
CA PRO A 77 -3.26 -15.36 2.81
C PRO A 77 -2.78 -15.24 1.35
N VAL A 78 -3.68 -15.46 0.38
CA VAL A 78 -3.36 -15.36 -1.05
C VAL A 78 -3.17 -13.90 -1.45
N GLY A 79 -4.09 -13.03 -1.01
CA GLY A 79 -3.98 -11.58 -1.23
C GLY A 79 -2.71 -11.00 -0.63
N LYS A 80 -2.37 -11.44 0.59
CA LYS A 80 -1.12 -11.09 1.26
C LYS A 80 0.11 -11.50 0.46
N GLU A 81 0.19 -12.77 0.08
CA GLU A 81 1.32 -13.29 -0.69
C GLU A 81 1.49 -12.56 -2.04
N ASN A 82 0.38 -12.21 -2.70
CA ASN A 82 0.42 -11.46 -3.96
C ASN A 82 1.00 -10.05 -3.79
N ILE A 83 0.59 -9.32 -2.73
CA ILE A 83 1.15 -7.99 -2.42
C ILE A 83 2.64 -8.11 -2.10
N GLU A 84 3.00 -9.02 -1.20
CA GLU A 84 4.41 -9.20 -0.78
C GLU A 84 5.29 -9.57 -1.97
N ARG A 85 4.88 -10.53 -2.81
CA ARG A 85 5.65 -10.92 -4.01
C ARG A 85 5.80 -9.77 -5.00
N LEU A 86 4.77 -8.98 -5.23
CA LEU A 86 4.84 -7.83 -6.13
C LEU A 86 5.88 -6.82 -5.66
N LEU A 87 5.82 -6.45 -4.38
CA LEU A 87 6.67 -5.44 -3.78
C LEU A 87 8.13 -5.92 -3.61
N GLU A 88 8.34 -7.18 -3.21
CA GLU A 88 9.67 -7.81 -3.16
C GLU A 88 10.32 -7.89 -4.55
N ASN A 89 9.54 -8.27 -5.57
CA ASN A 89 10.04 -8.30 -6.95
C ASN A 89 10.47 -6.90 -7.39
N PHE A 90 9.64 -5.87 -7.16
CA PHE A 90 10.00 -4.49 -7.48
C PHE A 90 11.27 -4.04 -6.76
N ARG A 91 11.37 -4.28 -5.45
CA ARG A 91 12.56 -3.95 -4.66
C ARG A 91 13.83 -4.66 -5.16
N SER A 92 13.70 -5.86 -5.73
CA SER A 92 14.80 -6.61 -6.35
C SER A 92 15.25 -6.06 -7.71
N PHE A 93 14.45 -5.20 -8.36
CA PHE A 93 14.83 -4.52 -9.61
C PHE A 93 15.51 -3.16 -9.36
N GLU A 94 15.41 -2.58 -8.17
CA GLU A 94 16.04 -1.30 -7.81
C GLU A 94 17.57 -1.39 -7.57
N VAL A 95 18.24 -2.42 -8.11
CA VAL A 95 19.69 -2.70 -7.96
C VAL A 95 20.53 -1.77 -8.82
#